data_AF-A0A7K3HBG5-F1
#
_entry.id   AF-A0A7K3HBG5-F1
#
_cell.length_a   1.000
_cell.length_b   1.000
_cell.length_c   1.000
_cell.angle_alpha   90.00
_cell.angle_beta   90.00
_cell.angle_gamma   90.00
#
_symmetry.space_group_name_H-M   'P 1'
#
loop_
_entity.id
_entity.type
_entity.pdbx_description
1 polymer ?
#
loop_
_entity_poly.entity_id
_entity_poly.type
_entity_poly.pdbx_seq_one_letter_code
_entity_poly.pdbx_strand_id
1 'polypeptide(L)'
;MVLILLATTGWTAIRTHRPQPGARAAAQAAWNRASADGRRLPRPESSPAAVRDFFRSLGERQRRRLAERHALVVGNLNGAPTALRYRANRTALRQAIAAERTRLDDPRLTELGREQVARRMQRYGSLLRGNRQILAFDPTGPGRVAEVFGDLDSAQRVSVVVPGVDTHLLTFERTRRTFTAPVGMARALHRAERAAAPRVRTAVIA
;
A
#
# COMPACT_ATOMS: atom_id res chain seq x y z
N MET A 1 -64.86 -5.77 1.26
CA MET A 1 -63.69 -6.33 1.98
C MET A 1 -62.75 -5.20 2.33
N VAL A 2 -62.44 -5.01 3.62
CA VAL A 2 -61.49 -3.99 4.09
C VAL A 2 -60.28 -4.71 4.66
N LEU A 3 -59.10 -4.44 4.10
CA LEU A 3 -57.81 -4.94 4.59
C LEU A 3 -57.23 -3.89 5.53
N ILE A 4 -57.07 -4.21 6.81
CA ILE A 4 -56.36 -3.37 7.77
C ILE A 4 -54.94 -3.94 7.92
N LEU A 5 -53.94 -3.14 7.55
CA LEU A 5 -52.52 -3.46 7.73
C LEU A 5 -51.98 -2.65 8.92
N LEU A 6 -51.71 -3.31 10.05
CA LEU A 6 -50.93 -2.71 11.14
C LEU A 6 -49.44 -2.92 10.87
N ALA A 7 -48.72 -1.85 10.58
CA ALA A 7 -47.26 -1.85 10.56
C ALA A 7 -46.74 -1.32 11.90
N THR A 8 -46.33 -2.22 12.79
CA THR A 8 -45.58 -1.85 14.00
C THR A 8 -44.15 -1.47 13.59
N THR A 9 -43.82 -0.19 13.59
CA THR A 9 -42.45 0.29 13.37
C THR A 9 -41.59 0.00 14.60
N GLY A 10 -41.08 -1.23 14.67
CA GLY A 10 -40.06 -1.63 15.62
C GLY A 10 -38.74 -0.93 15.31
N TRP A 11 -38.37 0.06 16.13
CA TRP A 11 -37.04 0.63 16.18
C TRP A 11 -36.06 -0.44 16.66
N THR A 12 -35.51 -1.23 15.74
CA THR A 12 -34.29 -1.97 16.05
C THR A 12 -33.16 -0.96 16.12
N ALA A 13 -32.61 -0.78 17.32
CA ALA A 13 -31.36 -0.08 17.55
C ALA A 13 -30.25 -0.85 16.83
N ILE A 14 -30.11 -0.62 15.52
CA ILE A 14 -28.91 -0.95 14.77
C ILE A 14 -27.83 -0.08 15.39
N ARG A 15 -27.09 -0.65 16.35
CA ARG A 15 -25.76 -0.15 16.70
C ARG A 15 -24.98 -0.17 15.40
N THR A 16 -24.96 0.97 14.71
CA THR A 16 -24.06 1.18 13.59
C THR A 16 -22.66 1.08 14.18
N HIS A 17 -22.06 -0.11 14.07
CA HIS A 17 -20.62 -0.21 13.99
C HIS A 17 -20.27 0.65 12.77
N ARG A 18 -20.01 1.95 12.99
CA ARG A 18 -19.36 2.76 11.97
C ARG A 18 -18.14 1.95 11.57
N PRO A 19 -18.03 1.51 10.30
CA PRO A 19 -16.84 0.79 9.87
C PRO A 19 -15.65 1.65 10.25
N GLN A 20 -14.74 1.13 11.06
CA GLN A 20 -13.52 1.86 11.34
C GLN A 20 -12.90 2.23 9.99
N PRO A 21 -12.54 3.49 9.75
CA PRO A 21 -11.88 3.88 8.53
C PRO A 21 -10.69 2.94 8.32
N GLY A 22 -10.62 2.30 7.15
CA GLY A 22 -9.47 1.45 6.82
C GLY A 22 -8.16 2.21 7.05
N ALA A 23 -7.08 1.48 7.33
CA ALA A 23 -5.79 2.08 7.71
C ALA A 23 -5.37 3.25 6.81
N ARG A 24 -5.63 3.15 5.49
CA ARG A 24 -5.37 4.22 4.53
C ARG A 24 -6.18 5.49 4.79
N ALA A 25 -7.49 5.37 5.01
CA ALA A 25 -8.37 6.51 5.28
C ALA A 25 -8.01 7.19 6.61
N ALA A 26 -7.68 6.41 7.65
CA ALA A 26 -7.22 6.94 8.92
C ALA A 26 -5.90 7.70 8.79
N ALA A 27 -4.92 7.11 8.09
CA ALA A 27 -3.63 7.76 7.79
C ALA A 27 -3.85 9.05 6.99
N GLN A 28 -4.85 9.06 6.11
CA GLN A 28 -5.17 10.21 5.29
C GLN A 28 -5.76 11.37 6.09
N ALA A 29 -6.71 11.06 6.97
CA ALA A 29 -7.27 12.06 7.87
C ALA A 29 -6.18 12.68 8.78
N ALA A 30 -5.20 11.89 9.22
CA ALA A 30 -4.07 12.39 10.00
C ALA A 30 -3.15 13.31 9.18
N TRP A 31 -2.85 12.96 7.92
CA TRP A 31 -2.05 13.80 7.03
C TRP A 31 -2.71 15.14 6.73
N ASN A 32 -4.03 15.16 6.49
CA ASN A 32 -4.77 16.38 6.18
C ASN A 32 -4.79 17.40 7.33
N ARG A 33 -4.58 16.94 8.58
CA ARG A 33 -4.46 17.80 9.77
C ARG A 33 -3.02 18.15 10.12
N ALA A 34 -2.04 17.55 9.45
CA ALA A 34 -0.64 17.76 9.76
C ALA A 34 -0.06 18.98 9.03
N SER A 35 1.07 19.47 9.54
CA SER A 35 1.85 20.56 8.96
C SER A 35 3.33 20.21 9.02
N ALA A 36 4.12 20.81 8.14
CA ALA A 36 5.57 20.77 8.17
C ALA A 36 6.09 22.21 8.33
N ASP A 37 6.68 22.50 9.48
CA ASP A 37 7.23 23.81 9.85
C ASP A 37 6.23 24.96 9.59
N GLY A 38 5.03 24.82 10.15
CA GLY A 38 3.95 25.80 10.04
C GLY A 38 3.22 25.83 8.68
N ARG A 39 3.73 25.13 7.66
CA ARG A 39 3.08 25.04 6.34
C ARG A 39 2.17 23.83 6.27
N ARG A 40 0.97 24.01 5.72
CA ARG A 40 0.06 22.90 5.43
C ARG A 40 0.68 21.95 4.41
N LEU A 41 0.47 20.65 4.63
CA LEU A 41 0.89 19.62 3.69
C LEU A 41 0.01 19.65 2.43
N PRO A 42 0.53 19.28 1.25
CA PRO A 42 -0.29 19.13 0.06
C PRO A 42 -1.36 18.07 0.31
N ARG A 43 -2.56 18.25 -0.23
CA ARG A 43 -3.56 17.19 -0.15
C ARG A 43 -3.11 15.99 -0.99
N PRO A 44 -3.43 14.75 -0.63
CA PRO A 44 -3.02 13.57 -1.40
C PRO A 44 -3.56 13.51 -2.82
N GLU A 45 -4.74 14.08 -3.02
CA GLU A 45 -5.36 14.28 -4.31
C GLU A 45 -4.75 15.44 -5.11
N SER A 46 -3.76 16.15 -4.54
CA SER A 46 -3.01 17.18 -5.27
C SER A 46 -2.26 16.56 -6.44
N SER A 47 -2.00 17.37 -7.47
CA SER A 47 -1.27 16.90 -8.63
C SER A 47 0.14 16.40 -8.25
N PRO A 48 0.68 15.41 -8.98
CA PRO A 48 2.04 14.93 -8.72
C PRO A 48 3.10 16.04 -8.81
N ALA A 49 2.89 17.06 -9.64
CA ALA A 49 3.76 18.22 -9.74
C ALA A 49 3.77 19.04 -8.44
N ALA A 50 2.59 19.36 -7.89
CA ALA A 50 2.48 20.11 -6.63
C ALA A 50 3.11 19.36 -5.45
N VAL A 51 2.88 18.04 -5.36
CA VAL A 51 3.53 17.20 -4.35
C VAL A 51 5.05 17.21 -4.49
N ARG A 52 5.55 17.03 -5.72
CA ARG A 52 6.99 17.04 -6.00
C ARG A 52 7.63 18.36 -5.59
N ASP A 53 7.00 19.48 -5.94
CA ASP A 53 7.53 20.81 -5.65
C ASP A 53 7.50 21.09 -4.14
N PHE A 54 6.46 20.60 -3.44
CA PHE A 54 6.45 20.57 -1.97
C PHE A 54 7.66 19.81 -1.40
N PHE A 55 7.91 18.57 -1.81
CA PHE A 55 9.05 17.79 -1.30
C PHE A 55 10.41 18.39 -1.67
N ARG A 56 10.53 19.08 -2.82
CA ARG A 56 11.74 19.83 -3.20
C ARG A 56 12.01 21.01 -2.27
N SER A 57 10.96 21.64 -1.75
CA SER A 57 11.07 22.72 -0.76
C SER A 57 11.51 22.27 0.63
N LEU A 58 11.61 20.96 0.87
CA LEU A 58 11.99 20.37 2.15
C LEU A 58 13.45 19.88 2.15
N GLY A 59 14.15 20.17 3.23
CA GLY A 59 15.42 19.53 3.58
C GLY A 59 15.24 18.04 3.88
N GLU A 60 16.33 17.28 3.79
CA GLU A 60 16.29 15.82 3.91
C GLU A 60 15.76 15.31 5.25
N ARG A 61 16.06 16.02 6.35
CA ARG A 61 15.56 15.67 7.68
C ARG A 61 14.04 15.81 7.75
N GLN A 62 13.46 16.87 7.17
CA GLN A 62 12.00 17.05 7.12
C GLN A 62 11.35 15.95 6.29
N ARG A 63 11.91 15.64 5.11
CA ARG A 63 11.41 14.55 4.24
C ARG A 63 11.39 13.21 4.96
N ARG A 64 12.48 12.86 5.64
CA ARG A 64 12.58 11.62 6.43
C ARG A 64 11.55 11.57 7.55
N ARG A 65 11.42 12.65 8.34
CA ARG A 65 10.41 12.73 9.41
C ARG A 65 8.99 12.55 8.89
N LEU A 66 8.64 13.15 7.74
CA LEU A 66 7.33 12.95 7.12
C LEU A 66 7.13 11.50 6.69
N ALA A 67 8.13 10.86 6.07
CA ALA A 67 8.07 9.47 5.66
C ALA A 67 7.96 8.48 6.83
N GLU A 68 8.50 8.82 8.00
CA GLU A 68 8.40 8.00 9.21
C GLU A 68 7.03 8.17 9.89
N ARG A 69 6.58 9.43 10.06
CA ARG A 69 5.32 9.75 10.74
C ARG A 69 4.07 9.44 9.92
N HIS A 70 4.17 9.58 8.60
CA HIS A 70 3.06 9.40 7.67
C HIS A 70 3.40 8.39 6.58
N ALA A 71 4.02 7.29 6.98
CA ALA A 71 4.54 6.23 6.12
C ALA A 71 3.55 5.76 5.05
N LEU A 72 2.31 5.44 5.46
CA LEU A 72 1.29 4.94 4.53
C LEU A 72 0.82 5.99 3.52
N VAL A 73 0.89 7.28 3.85
CA VAL A 73 0.55 8.36 2.91
C VAL A 73 1.73 8.62 1.97
N VAL A 74 2.90 8.94 2.52
CA VAL A 74 4.11 9.27 1.73
C VAL A 74 4.48 8.14 0.77
N GLY A 75 4.38 6.88 1.22
CA GLY A 75 4.66 5.70 0.40
C GLY A 75 3.75 5.55 -0.82
N ASN A 76 2.55 6.12 -0.80
CA ASN A 76 1.56 6.04 -1.88
C ASN A 76 1.30 7.39 -2.55
N LEU A 77 2.09 8.42 -2.24
CA LEU A 77 1.84 9.77 -2.71
C LEU A 77 2.55 10.01 -4.04
N ASN A 78 1.76 10.20 -5.11
CA ASN A 78 2.30 10.49 -6.43
C ASN A 78 3.03 11.83 -6.43
N GLY A 79 4.24 11.88 -6.99
CA GLY A 79 5.12 13.05 -6.94
C GLY A 79 6.11 13.05 -5.76
N ALA A 80 5.94 12.18 -4.75
CA ALA A 80 6.97 12.01 -3.72
C ALA A 80 8.23 11.35 -4.32
N PRO A 81 9.44 11.71 -3.87
CA PRO A 81 10.68 11.09 -4.35
C PRO A 81 10.66 9.57 -4.19
N THR A 82 11.07 8.83 -5.22
CA THR A 82 10.95 7.37 -5.28
C THR A 82 11.64 6.66 -4.11
N ALA A 83 12.88 7.04 -3.81
CA ALA A 83 13.61 6.51 -2.64
C ALA A 83 12.89 6.78 -1.31
N LEU A 84 12.19 7.92 -1.20
CA LEU A 84 11.39 8.25 -0.02
C LEU A 84 10.15 7.36 0.07
N ARG A 85 9.50 7.06 -1.06
CA ARG A 85 8.37 6.14 -1.12
C ARG A 85 8.76 4.73 -0.68
N TYR A 86 9.90 4.21 -1.15
CA TYR A 86 10.39 2.89 -0.72
C TYR A 86 10.65 2.83 0.79
N ARG A 87 11.29 3.87 1.35
CA ARG A 87 11.53 3.97 2.80
C ARG A 87 10.22 4.04 3.59
N ALA A 88 9.28 4.85 3.13
CA ALA A 88 7.97 5.02 3.75
C ALA A 88 7.19 3.69 3.72
N ASN A 89 7.11 3.01 2.57
CA ASN A 89 6.41 1.72 2.46
C ASN A 89 7.05 0.62 3.29
N ARG A 90 8.39 0.58 3.41
CA ARG A 90 9.07 -0.34 4.33
C ARG A 90 8.70 -0.06 5.79
N THR A 91 8.48 1.20 6.16
CA THR A 91 7.99 1.57 7.50
C THR A 91 6.52 1.19 7.68
N ALA A 92 5.68 1.44 6.68
CA ALA A 92 4.26 1.07 6.69
C ALA A 92 4.06 -0.45 6.79
N LEU A 93 4.90 -1.25 6.11
CA LEU A 93 4.89 -2.72 6.24
C LEU A 93 5.22 -3.18 7.67
N ARG A 94 6.19 -2.56 8.34
CA ARG A 94 6.51 -2.88 9.75
C ARG A 94 5.37 -2.48 10.68
N GLN A 95 4.74 -1.33 10.44
CA GLN A 95 3.56 -0.89 11.18
C GLN A 95 2.38 -1.85 10.98
N ALA A 96 2.18 -2.35 9.76
CA ALA A 96 1.16 -3.36 9.47
C ALA A 96 1.44 -4.69 10.18
N ILE A 97 2.69 -5.14 10.23
CA ILE A 97 3.09 -6.32 11.04
C ILE A 97 2.77 -6.11 12.52
N ALA A 98 3.09 -4.94 13.07
CA ALA A 98 2.79 -4.62 14.46
C ALA A 98 1.27 -4.62 14.72
N ALA A 99 0.48 -4.05 13.82
CA ALA A 99 -0.98 -4.03 13.93
C ALA A 99 -1.59 -5.45 13.88
N GLU A 100 -1.09 -6.31 12.99
CA GLU A 100 -1.55 -7.70 12.92
C GLU A 100 -1.14 -8.52 14.16
N ARG A 101 0.01 -8.22 14.78
CA ARG A 101 0.39 -8.82 16.07
C ARG A 101 -0.59 -8.45 17.18
N THR A 102 -0.91 -7.16 17.33
CA THR A 102 -1.93 -6.72 18.29
C THR A 102 -3.29 -7.35 18.02
N ARG A 103 -3.63 -7.61 16.75
CA ARG A 103 -4.88 -8.27 16.39
C ARG A 103 -4.93 -9.74 16.84
N LEU A 104 -3.79 -10.44 16.88
CA LEU A 104 -3.72 -11.83 17.39
C LEU A 104 -4.06 -11.92 18.87
N ASP A 105 -3.82 -10.85 19.62
CA ASP A 105 -4.12 -10.76 21.05
C ASP A 105 -5.63 -10.50 21.32
N ASP A 106 -6.45 -10.24 20.30
CA ASP A 106 -7.89 -10.01 20.47
C ASP A 106 -8.62 -11.34 20.74
N PRO A 107 -9.24 -11.52 21.92
CA PRO A 107 -9.94 -12.76 22.27
C PRO A 107 -11.15 -13.05 21.36
N ARG A 108 -11.65 -12.05 20.63
CA ARG A 108 -12.76 -12.19 19.69
C ARG A 108 -12.32 -12.69 18.31
N LEU A 109 -11.03 -12.88 18.08
CA LEU A 109 -10.51 -13.32 16.79
C LEU A 109 -10.93 -14.77 16.50
N THR A 110 -11.65 -14.96 15.39
CA THR A 110 -12.06 -16.29 14.91
C THR A 110 -10.88 -17.06 14.33
N GLU A 111 -11.03 -18.38 14.15
CA GLU A 111 -9.98 -19.22 13.53
C GLU A 111 -9.65 -18.77 12.10
N LEU A 112 -10.68 -18.51 11.29
CA LEU A 112 -10.51 -17.90 9.96
C LEU A 112 -9.76 -16.55 10.04
N GLY A 113 -10.00 -15.76 11.08
CA GLY A 113 -9.28 -14.52 11.35
C GLY A 113 -7.79 -14.78 11.62
N ARG A 114 -7.46 -15.76 12.46
CA ARG A 114 -6.06 -16.16 12.74
C ARG A 114 -5.33 -16.62 11.49
N GLU A 115 -5.97 -17.43 10.65
CA GLU A 115 -5.41 -17.85 9.38
C GLU A 115 -5.13 -16.66 8.45
N GLN A 116 -6.07 -15.70 8.36
CA GLN A 116 -5.87 -14.50 7.56
C GLN A 116 -4.69 -13.66 8.06
N VAL A 117 -4.57 -13.49 9.39
CA VAL A 117 -3.43 -12.81 10.00
C VAL A 117 -2.12 -13.53 9.66
N ALA A 118 -2.06 -14.86 9.81
CA ALA A 118 -0.88 -15.64 9.49
C ALA A 118 -0.45 -15.48 8.02
N ARG A 119 -1.39 -15.53 7.07
CA ARG A 119 -1.13 -15.32 5.64
C ARG A 119 -0.61 -13.90 5.36
N ARG A 120 -1.19 -12.87 5.99
CA ARG A 120 -0.72 -11.48 5.86
C ARG A 120 0.67 -11.30 6.43
N MET A 121 0.94 -11.83 7.62
CA MET A 121 2.24 -11.77 8.27
C MET A 121 3.33 -12.43 7.43
N GLN A 122 3.04 -13.60 6.84
CA GLN A 122 3.93 -14.25 5.89
C GLN A 122 4.20 -13.35 4.67
N ARG A 123 3.15 -12.74 4.09
CA ARG A 123 3.30 -11.86 2.93
C ARG A 123 4.09 -10.59 3.26
N TYR A 124 3.79 -9.91 4.36
CA TYR A 124 4.52 -8.72 4.81
C TYR A 124 6.00 -9.05 5.09
N GLY A 125 6.26 -10.19 5.72
CA GLY A 125 7.61 -10.71 5.90
C GLY A 125 8.33 -10.87 4.56
N SER A 126 7.68 -11.47 3.55
CA SER A 126 8.24 -11.60 2.19
C SER A 126 8.55 -10.24 1.54
N LEU A 127 7.65 -9.26 1.67
CA LEU A 127 7.82 -7.91 1.12
C LEU A 127 8.95 -7.12 1.79
N LEU A 128 9.29 -7.45 3.04
CA LEU A 128 10.40 -6.83 3.79
C LEU A 128 11.76 -7.50 3.58
N ARG A 129 11.80 -8.69 2.96
CA ARG A 129 13.05 -9.41 2.72
C ARG A 129 13.93 -8.71 1.69
N GLY A 130 15.24 -8.73 1.95
CA GLY A 130 16.24 -8.13 1.07
C GLY A 130 16.02 -6.64 0.83
N ASN A 131 16.35 -6.20 -0.38
CA ASN A 131 16.23 -4.80 -0.82
C ASN A 131 15.06 -4.59 -1.80
N ARG A 132 13.92 -5.26 -1.57
CA ARG A 132 12.72 -5.09 -2.40
C ARG A 132 12.26 -3.63 -2.40
N GLN A 133 11.95 -3.12 -3.58
CA GLN A 133 11.57 -1.73 -3.81
C GLN A 133 10.04 -1.61 -3.90
N ILE A 134 9.39 -1.49 -2.73
CA ILE A 134 7.93 -1.40 -2.66
C ILE A 134 7.46 0.03 -2.96
N LEU A 135 6.90 0.25 -4.15
CA LEU A 135 6.47 1.55 -4.65
C LEU A 135 5.12 2.00 -4.08
N ALA A 136 4.22 1.06 -3.82
CA ALA A 136 2.92 1.31 -3.21
C ALA A 136 2.54 0.16 -2.28
N PHE A 137 1.82 0.48 -1.20
CA PHE A 137 1.35 -0.49 -0.22
C PHE A 137 0.09 0.02 0.48
N ASP A 138 -0.96 -0.80 0.50
CA ASP A 138 -2.18 -0.53 1.27
C ASP A 138 -2.63 -1.83 1.95
N PRO A 139 -2.65 -1.92 3.29
CA PRO A 139 -3.12 -3.11 4.00
C PRO A 139 -4.66 -3.19 4.10
N THR A 140 -5.38 -2.17 3.65
CA THR A 140 -6.85 -2.07 3.75
C THR A 140 -7.54 -3.11 2.86
N GLY A 141 -8.62 -3.71 3.38
CA GLY A 141 -9.40 -4.72 2.63
C GLY A 141 -8.50 -5.89 2.22
N PRO A 142 -8.60 -6.44 0.98
CA PRO A 142 -7.74 -7.53 0.51
C PRO A 142 -6.26 -7.13 0.34
N GLY A 143 -5.96 -5.83 0.47
CA GLY A 143 -4.64 -5.24 0.37
C GLY A 143 -4.15 -5.05 -1.06
N ARG A 144 -3.31 -4.03 -1.26
CA ARG A 144 -2.68 -3.70 -2.55
C ARG A 144 -1.19 -3.46 -2.36
N VAL A 145 -0.43 -3.76 -3.39
CA VAL A 145 1.02 -3.58 -3.39
C VAL A 145 1.49 -3.34 -4.82
N ALA A 146 2.51 -2.53 -4.98
CA ALA A 146 3.28 -2.43 -6.23
C ALA A 146 4.78 -2.51 -5.92
N GLU A 147 5.51 -3.26 -6.73
CA GLU A 147 6.96 -3.46 -6.58
C GLU A 147 7.71 -3.05 -7.85
N VAL A 148 8.89 -2.49 -7.68
CA VAL A 148 9.79 -2.12 -8.76
C VAL A 148 10.94 -3.13 -8.85
N PHE A 149 11.25 -3.55 -10.07
CA PHE A 149 12.42 -4.33 -10.43
C PHE A 149 13.35 -3.46 -11.28
N GLY A 150 14.54 -3.13 -10.76
CA GLY A 150 15.48 -2.19 -11.38
C GLY A 150 15.47 -0.83 -10.69
N ASP A 151 16.14 0.15 -11.32
CA ASP A 151 16.20 1.52 -10.81
C ASP A 151 15.20 2.41 -11.56
N LEU A 152 14.09 2.75 -10.91
CA LEU A 152 13.03 3.57 -11.51
C LEU A 152 13.47 5.02 -11.77
N ASP A 153 14.40 5.56 -10.98
CA ASP A 153 14.81 6.97 -11.11
C ASP A 153 15.77 7.18 -12.30
N SER A 154 16.55 6.15 -12.66
CA SER A 154 17.50 6.20 -13.78
C SER A 154 17.11 5.36 -15.01
N ALA A 155 15.95 4.69 -14.96
CA ALA A 155 15.44 3.89 -16.05
C ALA A 155 15.19 4.74 -17.31
N GLN A 156 15.69 4.24 -18.43
CA GLN A 156 15.38 4.77 -19.77
C GLN A 156 14.09 4.15 -20.32
N ARG A 157 13.76 2.93 -19.88
CA ARG A 157 12.52 2.24 -20.23
C ARG A 157 11.84 1.74 -18.96
N VAL A 158 10.57 2.08 -18.82
CA VAL A 158 9.72 1.58 -17.74
C VAL A 158 8.61 0.73 -18.35
N SER A 159 8.53 -0.52 -17.91
CA SER A 159 7.46 -1.44 -18.29
C SER A 159 6.56 -1.70 -17.09
N VAL A 160 5.25 -1.86 -17.32
CA VAL A 160 4.28 -2.11 -16.25
C VAL A 160 3.57 -3.42 -16.52
N VAL A 161 3.60 -4.33 -15.56
CA VAL A 161 2.77 -5.53 -15.57
C VAL A 161 1.38 -5.14 -15.09
N VAL A 162 0.38 -5.28 -15.96
CA VAL A 162 -1.02 -5.11 -15.58
C VAL A 162 -1.57 -6.47 -15.15
N PRO A 163 -1.88 -6.66 -13.87
CA PRO A 163 -2.36 -7.94 -13.39
C PRO A 163 -3.78 -8.23 -13.85
N GLY A 164 -4.10 -9.53 -13.96
CA GLY A 164 -5.47 -9.98 -14.16
C GLY A 164 -6.37 -9.75 -12.94
N VAL A 165 -7.63 -10.17 -13.07
CA VAL A 165 -8.62 -10.12 -12.00
C VAL A 165 -8.14 -10.83 -10.72
N ASP A 166 -8.71 -10.43 -9.58
CA ASP A 166 -8.43 -10.98 -8.25
C ASP A 166 -6.96 -10.89 -7.76
N THR A 167 -6.17 -10.03 -8.40
CA THR A 167 -4.83 -9.71 -7.90
C THR A 167 -4.90 -8.72 -6.75
N HIS A 168 -4.40 -9.16 -5.60
CA HIS A 168 -4.32 -8.38 -4.37
C HIS A 168 -3.06 -8.79 -3.59
N LEU A 169 -2.83 -8.18 -2.43
CA LEU A 169 -1.63 -8.38 -1.62
C LEU A 169 -1.23 -9.86 -1.43
N LEU A 170 -2.18 -10.73 -1.12
CA LEU A 170 -1.89 -12.14 -0.84
C LEU A 170 -1.58 -12.96 -2.10
N THR A 171 -2.15 -12.59 -3.25
CA THR A 171 -1.95 -13.25 -4.55
C THR A 171 -0.84 -12.62 -5.40
N PHE A 172 -0.26 -11.49 -4.95
CA PHE A 172 0.80 -10.74 -5.63
C PHE A 172 2.07 -11.56 -5.94
N GLU A 173 2.38 -12.57 -5.13
CA GLU A 173 3.57 -13.40 -5.27
C GLU A 173 3.25 -14.86 -4.92
N ARG A 174 3.73 -15.81 -5.75
CA ARG A 174 3.51 -17.24 -5.57
C ARG A 174 4.82 -18.00 -5.66
N THR A 175 4.93 -19.11 -4.91
CA THR A 175 6.09 -20.01 -4.96
C THR A 175 5.97 -21.07 -6.06
N ARG A 176 4.76 -21.55 -6.33
CA ARG A 176 4.43 -22.44 -7.46
C ARG A 176 3.75 -21.65 -8.56
N ARG A 177 4.00 -22.01 -9.82
CA ARG A 177 3.50 -21.31 -11.02
C ARG A 177 3.81 -19.80 -10.92
N THR A 178 5.08 -19.46 -10.68
CA THR A 178 5.52 -18.09 -10.36
C THR A 178 5.04 -17.05 -11.39
N PHE A 179 4.99 -17.43 -12.67
CA PHE A 179 4.56 -16.55 -13.77
C PHE A 179 3.06 -16.26 -13.82
N THR A 180 2.24 -16.86 -12.95
CA THR A 180 0.82 -16.52 -12.80
C THR A 180 0.59 -15.45 -11.72
N ALA A 181 1.67 -14.83 -11.21
CA ALA A 181 1.61 -13.76 -10.22
C ALA A 181 2.48 -12.57 -10.68
N PRO A 182 2.10 -11.33 -10.34
CA PRO A 182 2.79 -10.11 -10.78
C PRO A 182 4.30 -10.13 -10.56
N VAL A 183 4.76 -10.57 -9.36
CA VAL A 183 6.20 -10.63 -9.05
C VAL A 183 6.95 -11.56 -10.01
N GLY A 184 6.39 -12.72 -10.36
CA GLY A 184 7.05 -13.64 -11.27
C GLY A 184 7.02 -13.14 -12.72
N MET A 185 5.91 -12.54 -13.15
CA MET A 185 5.79 -11.91 -14.47
C MET A 185 6.81 -10.78 -14.63
N ALA A 186 6.89 -9.86 -13.66
CA ALA A 186 7.80 -8.73 -13.72
C ALA A 186 9.27 -9.13 -13.64
N ARG A 187 9.63 -10.13 -12.82
CA ARG A 187 10.99 -10.70 -12.82
C ARG A 187 11.34 -11.32 -14.16
N ALA A 188 10.41 -12.03 -14.80
CA ALA A 188 10.64 -12.61 -16.12
C ALA A 188 10.87 -11.51 -17.17
N LEU A 189 9.98 -10.51 -17.21
CA LEU A 189 10.07 -9.38 -18.12
C LEU A 189 11.37 -8.59 -17.93
N HIS A 190 11.72 -8.24 -16.69
CA HIS A 190 12.94 -7.49 -16.40
C HIS A 190 14.20 -8.24 -16.83
N ARG A 191 14.25 -9.57 -16.62
CA ARG A 191 15.36 -10.40 -17.11
C ARG A 191 15.41 -10.46 -18.64
N ALA A 192 14.27 -10.60 -19.30
CA ALA A 192 14.20 -10.64 -20.75
C ALA A 192 14.67 -9.31 -21.37
N GLU A 193 14.24 -8.18 -20.83
CA GLU A 193 14.69 -6.85 -21.27
C GLU A 193 16.20 -6.66 -21.09
N ARG A 194 16.74 -7.08 -19.94
CA ARG A 194 18.19 -7.01 -19.64
C ARG A 194 19.02 -7.90 -20.56
N ALA A 195 18.49 -9.06 -20.97
CA ALA A 195 19.16 -9.95 -21.91
C ALA A 195 19.12 -9.39 -23.35
N ALA A 196 17.99 -8.83 -23.76
CA ALA A 196 17.81 -8.30 -25.11
C ALA A 196 18.57 -6.99 -25.35
N ALA A 197 18.71 -6.14 -24.33
CA ALA A 197 19.41 -4.86 -24.43
C ALA A 197 20.26 -4.55 -23.17
N PRO A 198 21.42 -5.18 -23.00
CA PRO A 198 22.20 -5.10 -21.75
C PRO A 198 22.66 -3.69 -21.35
N ARG A 199 22.81 -2.80 -22.34
CA ARG A 199 23.24 -1.39 -22.15
C ARG A 199 22.08 -0.45 -21.81
N VAL A 200 20.82 -0.88 -21.97
CA VAL A 200 19.64 -0.07 -21.66
C VAL A 200 19.27 -0.29 -20.19
N ARG A 201 19.14 0.81 -19.43
CA ARG A 201 18.63 0.76 -18.06
C ARG A 201 17.12 0.60 -18.09
N THR A 202 16.61 -0.54 -17.63
CA THR A 202 15.16 -0.78 -17.57
C THR A 202 14.68 -0.92 -16.13
N ALA A 203 13.41 -0.58 -15.91
CA ALA A 203 12.68 -0.88 -14.69
C ALA A 203 11.33 -1.50 -15.04
N VAL A 204 10.89 -2.48 -14.26
CA VAL A 204 9.57 -3.09 -14.39
C VAL A 204 8.77 -2.86 -13.11
N ILE A 205 7.54 -2.38 -13.24
CA ILE A 205 6.59 -2.22 -12.13
C ILE A 205 5.60 -3.39 -12.16
N ALA A 206 5.45 -4.08 -11.04
CA ALA A 206 4.47 -5.13 -10.80
C ALA A 206 3.38 -4.66 -9.85
#